data_AF-A0A673H9G5-F1
#
_entry.id   AF-A0A673H9G5-F1
#
_cell.length_a   1.000
_cell.length_b   1.000
_cell.length_c   1.000
_cell.angle_alpha   90.00
_cell.angle_beta   90.00
_cell.angle_gamma   90.00
#
_symmetry.space_group_name_H-M   'P 1'
#
loop_
_entity.id
_entity.type
_entity.pdbx_description
1 polymer ?
#
loop_
_entity_poly.entity_id
_entity_poly.type
_entity_poly.pdbx_seq_one_letter_code
_entity_poly.pdbx_strand_id
1 'polypeptide(L)'
;MTLIFKNIHVLIFSIYTAVINVFKGEGLLPNELYCLNENTRRLLRTDMGFFIKEYFQNQILTKGLSIILDEIQKHEGETQDLFVLTQVWDKFFTEILPTLQAILYPLQELTVRQMALLGFRDLVLMKFSLDDLLRKNLSLIPASITQMLLVLQVNESRGPSKEYYQLERLVVLGQTLLMELGKYTILRQNRQVVDDHYISEGSLLSPVVEQEGEMYLERVGNLLRHSMTNCKFAPFSLPGVM
;
A
#
# COMPACT_ATOMS: atom_id res chain seq x y z
N MET A 1 -7.57 -29.39 -36.78
CA MET A 1 -7.15 -27.99 -36.60
C MET A 1 -8.29 -27.09 -36.11
N THR A 2 -9.44 -27.00 -36.79
CA THR A 2 -10.55 -26.09 -36.43
C THR A 2 -11.17 -26.28 -35.04
N LEU A 3 -11.25 -27.52 -34.51
CA LEU A 3 -11.86 -27.77 -33.19
C LEU A 3 -10.96 -27.35 -32.01
N ILE A 4 -9.65 -27.50 -32.14
CA ILE A 4 -8.67 -27.12 -31.11
C ILE A 4 -8.63 -25.59 -30.97
N PHE A 5 -8.60 -24.87 -32.09
CA PHE A 5 -8.66 -23.40 -32.09
C PHE A 5 -9.98 -22.87 -31.51
N LYS A 6 -11.12 -23.52 -31.82
CA LYS A 6 -12.41 -23.17 -31.21
C LYS A 6 -12.39 -23.34 -29.69
N ASN A 7 -11.82 -24.44 -29.19
CA ASN A 7 -11.71 -24.67 -27.74
C ASN A 7 -10.81 -23.63 -27.06
N ILE A 8 -9.67 -23.29 -27.64
CA ILE A 8 -8.76 -22.27 -27.10
C ILE A 8 -9.44 -20.90 -27.04
N HIS A 9 -10.16 -20.52 -28.10
CA HIS A 9 -10.90 -19.26 -28.14
C HIS A 9 -11.95 -19.19 -27.02
N VAL A 10 -12.66 -20.28 -26.73
CA VAL A 10 -13.62 -20.34 -25.62
C VAL A 10 -12.94 -20.14 -24.26
N LEU A 11 -11.77 -20.76 -24.03
CA LEU A 11 -11.01 -20.58 -22.79
C LEU A 11 -10.56 -19.12 -22.61
N ILE A 12 -9.99 -18.52 -23.64
CA ILE A 12 -9.54 -17.12 -23.62
C ILE A 12 -10.73 -16.17 -23.41
N PHE A 13 -11.84 -16.40 -24.10
CA PHE A 13 -13.04 -15.58 -23.98
C PHE A 13 -13.67 -15.64 -22.57
N SER A 14 -13.63 -16.80 -21.93
CA SER A 14 -14.08 -16.96 -20.54
C SER A 14 -13.21 -16.14 -19.58
N ILE A 15 -11.88 -16.22 -19.71
CA ILE A 15 -10.94 -15.43 -18.89
C ILE A 15 -11.12 -13.93 -19.16
N TYR A 16 -11.21 -13.54 -20.42
CA TYR A 16 -11.46 -12.15 -20.83
C TYR A 16 -12.71 -11.60 -20.16
N THR A 17 -13.86 -12.29 -20.31
CA THR A 17 -15.14 -11.82 -19.80
C THR A 17 -15.11 -11.66 -18.28
N ALA A 18 -14.60 -12.67 -17.56
CA ALA A 18 -14.50 -12.62 -16.11
C ALA A 18 -13.61 -11.46 -15.62
N VAL A 19 -12.45 -11.27 -16.24
CA VAL A 19 -11.55 -10.17 -15.87
C VAL A 19 -12.20 -8.81 -16.15
N ILE A 20 -12.84 -8.63 -17.30
CA ILE A 20 -13.52 -7.37 -17.63
C ILE A 20 -14.68 -7.09 -16.65
N ASN A 21 -15.40 -8.12 -16.21
CA ASN A 21 -16.46 -7.96 -15.21
C ASN A 21 -15.88 -7.51 -13.86
N VAL A 22 -14.75 -8.07 -13.42
CA VAL A 22 -14.03 -7.59 -12.23
C VAL A 22 -13.65 -6.11 -12.35
N PHE A 23 -13.17 -5.66 -13.52
CA PHE A 23 -12.88 -4.24 -13.76
C PHE A 23 -14.12 -3.34 -13.72
N LYS A 24 -15.30 -3.85 -14.08
CA LYS A 24 -16.57 -3.13 -13.93
C LYS A 24 -17.07 -3.09 -12.47
N GLY A 25 -16.41 -3.79 -11.56
CA GLY A 25 -16.86 -3.97 -10.18
C GLY A 25 -17.90 -5.08 -10.00
N GLU A 26 -18.08 -5.95 -11.00
CA GLU A 26 -18.87 -7.16 -10.86
C GLU A 26 -18.03 -8.23 -10.16
N GLY A 27 -18.61 -8.89 -9.15
CA GLY A 27 -17.96 -10.02 -8.48
C GLY A 27 -17.92 -11.28 -9.35
N LEU A 28 -17.08 -12.24 -8.96
CA LEU A 28 -17.09 -13.56 -9.57
C LEU A 28 -18.27 -14.39 -9.06
N LEU A 29 -18.84 -15.21 -9.94
CA LEU A 29 -19.86 -16.17 -9.58
C LEU A 29 -19.27 -17.29 -8.68
N PRO A 30 -20.11 -17.98 -7.88
CA PRO A 30 -19.67 -19.13 -7.10
C PRO A 30 -19.03 -20.19 -8.00
N ASN A 31 -17.89 -20.74 -7.57
CA ASN A 31 -17.07 -21.70 -8.32
C ASN A 31 -16.47 -21.21 -9.64
N GLU A 32 -16.75 -19.98 -10.08
CA GLU A 32 -16.20 -19.44 -11.32
C GLU A 32 -14.68 -19.33 -11.26
N LEU A 33 -14.14 -18.89 -10.11
CA LEU A 33 -12.70 -18.81 -9.89
C LEU A 33 -11.98 -20.16 -10.10
N TYR A 34 -12.60 -21.26 -9.67
CA TYR A 34 -12.05 -22.60 -9.88
C TYR A 34 -12.03 -22.96 -11.36
N CYS A 35 -13.15 -22.74 -12.05
CA CYS A 35 -13.28 -22.97 -13.49
C CYS A 35 -12.27 -22.12 -14.29
N LEU A 36 -12.12 -20.84 -13.94
CA LEU A 36 -11.17 -19.93 -14.55
C LEU A 36 -9.72 -20.39 -14.34
N ASN A 37 -9.36 -20.81 -13.13
CA ASN A 37 -8.02 -21.33 -12.84
C ASN A 37 -7.70 -22.59 -13.67
N GLU A 38 -8.67 -23.49 -13.82
CA GLU A 38 -8.50 -24.66 -14.67
C GLU A 38 -8.43 -24.29 -16.16
N ASN A 39 -9.21 -23.30 -16.61
CA ASN A 39 -9.12 -22.77 -17.98
C ASN A 39 -7.75 -22.16 -18.25
N THR A 40 -7.23 -21.36 -17.31
CA THR A 40 -5.88 -20.78 -17.39
C THR A 40 -4.81 -21.88 -17.44
N ARG A 41 -4.92 -22.91 -16.59
CA ARG A 41 -4.00 -24.07 -16.59
C ARG A 41 -4.03 -24.84 -17.91
N ARG A 42 -5.23 -25.07 -18.46
CA ARG A 42 -5.40 -25.72 -19.77
C ARG A 42 -4.79 -24.89 -20.89
N LEU A 43 -5.01 -23.59 -20.88
CA LEU A 43 -4.45 -22.67 -21.86
C LEU A 43 -2.92 -22.68 -21.84
N LEU A 44 -2.31 -22.66 -20.64
CA LEU A 44 -0.85 -22.74 -20.48
C LEU A 44 -0.25 -24.06 -21.00
N ARG A 45 -1.02 -25.15 -21.05
CA ARG A 45 -0.57 -26.44 -21.60
C ARG A 45 -0.67 -26.52 -23.13
N THR A 46 -1.34 -25.57 -23.76
CA THR A 46 -1.42 -25.50 -25.22
C THR A 46 -0.21 -24.76 -25.80
N ASP A 47 0.00 -24.89 -27.10
CA ASP A 47 1.02 -24.12 -27.83
C ASP A 47 0.82 -22.59 -27.71
N MET A 48 -0.37 -22.13 -27.30
CA MET A 48 -0.67 -20.71 -27.08
C MET A 48 -0.34 -20.22 -25.65
N GLY A 49 0.18 -21.10 -24.79
CA GLY A 49 0.48 -20.80 -23.38
C GLY A 49 1.51 -19.69 -23.18
N PHE A 50 2.37 -19.41 -24.17
CA PHE A 50 3.32 -18.29 -24.09
C PHE A 50 2.66 -16.93 -24.43
N PHE A 51 1.62 -16.92 -25.26
CA PHE A 51 0.91 -15.70 -25.67
C PHE A 51 -0.01 -15.14 -24.59
N ILE A 52 -0.47 -15.94 -23.63
CA ILE A 52 -1.45 -15.49 -22.63
C ILE A 52 -0.94 -14.32 -21.78
N LYS A 53 0.38 -14.27 -21.50
CA LYS A 53 0.99 -13.12 -20.80
C LYS A 53 0.84 -11.83 -21.61
N GLU A 54 1.21 -11.90 -22.89
CA GLU A 54 1.12 -10.77 -23.82
C GLU A 54 -0.34 -10.37 -24.07
N TYR A 55 -1.24 -11.34 -24.23
CA TYR A 55 -2.67 -11.10 -24.40
C TYR A 55 -3.29 -10.44 -23.16
N PHE A 56 -2.94 -10.93 -21.97
CA PHE A 56 -3.37 -10.30 -20.72
C PHE A 56 -2.88 -8.86 -20.64
N GLN A 57 -1.59 -8.61 -20.85
CA GLN A 57 -1.02 -7.27 -20.75
C GLN A 57 -1.59 -6.31 -21.80
N ASN A 58 -1.61 -6.71 -23.08
CA ASN A 58 -1.89 -5.79 -24.19
C ASN A 58 -3.38 -5.65 -24.50
N GLN A 59 -4.19 -6.66 -24.19
CA GLN A 59 -5.62 -6.67 -24.54
C GLN A 59 -6.50 -6.56 -23.28
N ILE A 60 -6.40 -7.52 -22.38
CA ILE A 60 -7.29 -7.62 -21.22
C ILE A 60 -7.06 -6.44 -20.27
N LEU A 61 -5.81 -6.25 -19.85
CA LEU A 61 -5.42 -5.24 -18.87
C LEU A 61 -5.60 -3.82 -19.44
N THR A 62 -5.19 -3.59 -20.69
CA THR A 62 -5.42 -2.32 -21.39
C THR A 62 -6.90 -1.95 -21.40
N LYS A 63 -7.77 -2.91 -21.73
CA LYS A 63 -9.22 -2.68 -21.76
C LYS A 63 -9.82 -2.49 -20.37
N GLY A 64 -9.37 -3.25 -19.37
CA GLY A 64 -9.81 -3.11 -17.99
C GLY A 64 -9.44 -1.75 -17.40
N LEU A 65 -8.21 -1.31 -17.61
CA LEU A 65 -7.73 -0.02 -17.15
C LEU A 65 -8.36 1.15 -17.90
N SER A 66 -8.76 0.97 -19.17
CA SER A 66 -9.53 2.00 -19.87
C SER A 66 -10.89 2.23 -19.21
N ILE A 67 -11.55 1.18 -18.71
CA ILE A 67 -12.82 1.30 -17.97
C ILE A 67 -12.61 2.13 -16.70
N ILE A 68 -11.52 1.88 -15.97
CA ILE A 68 -11.15 2.66 -14.79
C ILE A 68 -10.88 4.12 -15.15
N LEU A 69 -10.12 4.37 -16.22
CA LEU A 69 -9.84 5.74 -16.68
C LEU A 69 -11.14 6.47 -17.06
N ASP A 70 -12.04 5.80 -17.79
CA ASP A 70 -13.34 6.34 -18.17
C ASP A 70 -14.21 6.63 -16.93
N GLU A 71 -14.10 5.82 -15.86
CA GLU A 71 -14.78 6.06 -14.58
C GLU A 71 -14.28 7.36 -13.92
N ILE A 72 -12.96 7.57 -13.87
CA ILE A 72 -12.39 8.79 -13.31
C ILE A 72 -12.78 10.01 -14.15
N GLN A 73 -12.70 9.92 -15.48
CA GLN A 73 -12.97 11.04 -16.40
C GLN A 73 -14.44 11.48 -16.44
N LYS A 74 -15.38 10.65 -15.98
CA LYS A 74 -16.80 11.03 -15.87
C LYS A 74 -17.07 12.08 -14.79
N HIS A 75 -16.17 12.23 -13.83
CA HIS A 75 -16.31 13.22 -12.77
C HIS A 75 -15.72 14.55 -13.24
N GLU A 76 -16.58 15.53 -13.57
CA GLU A 76 -16.12 16.87 -13.95
C GLU A 76 -15.79 17.71 -12.70
N GLY A 77 -14.51 17.77 -12.34
CA GLY A 77 -14.01 18.75 -11.37
C GLY A 77 -12.59 18.48 -10.87
N GLU A 78 -11.64 19.39 -11.15
CA GLU A 78 -10.21 19.25 -10.82
C GLU A 78 -9.90 18.98 -9.32
N THR A 79 -10.80 19.38 -8.41
CA THR A 79 -10.66 19.12 -6.96
C THR A 79 -11.25 17.75 -6.55
N GLN A 80 -12.13 17.18 -7.36
CA GLN A 80 -12.73 15.86 -7.15
C GLN A 80 -11.84 14.75 -7.73
N ASP A 81 -11.02 15.06 -8.74
CA ASP A 81 -10.14 14.09 -9.40
C ASP A 81 -9.22 13.36 -8.43
N LEU A 82 -8.63 14.05 -7.44
CA LEU A 82 -7.75 13.41 -6.45
C LEU A 82 -8.49 12.45 -5.53
N PHE A 83 -9.72 12.80 -5.13
CA PHE A 83 -10.55 11.97 -4.26
C PHE A 83 -11.12 10.77 -5.01
N VAL A 84 -11.55 10.95 -6.26
CA VAL A 84 -11.98 9.86 -7.14
C VAL A 84 -10.82 8.93 -7.44
N LEU A 85 -9.64 9.46 -7.77
CA LEU A 85 -8.42 8.67 -7.96
C LEU A 85 -8.07 7.86 -6.72
N THR A 86 -8.24 8.43 -5.53
CA THR A 86 -8.04 7.71 -4.25
C THR A 86 -8.95 6.50 -4.13
N GLN A 87 -10.26 6.70 -4.33
CA GLN A 87 -11.24 5.60 -4.24
C GLN A 87 -11.00 4.52 -5.30
N VAL A 88 -10.71 4.94 -6.52
CA VAL A 88 -10.41 4.03 -7.64
C VAL A 88 -9.14 3.24 -7.38
N TRP A 89 -8.10 3.89 -6.85
CA TRP A 89 -6.87 3.21 -6.46
C TRP A 89 -7.13 2.18 -5.34
N ASP A 90 -7.90 2.55 -4.31
CA ASP A 90 -8.21 1.64 -3.21
C ASP A 90 -8.97 0.40 -3.71
N LYS A 91 -10.00 0.60 -4.54
CA LYS A 91 -10.73 -0.51 -5.20
C LYS A 91 -9.81 -1.34 -6.09
N PHE A 92 -8.96 -0.70 -6.88
CA PHE A 92 -8.02 -1.40 -7.75
C PHE A 92 -7.05 -2.26 -6.95
N PHE A 93 -6.44 -1.70 -5.90
CA PHE A 93 -5.39 -2.35 -5.13
C PHE A 93 -5.92 -3.43 -4.19
N THR A 94 -7.11 -3.25 -3.61
CA THR A 94 -7.66 -4.16 -2.59
C THR A 94 -8.63 -5.20 -3.15
N GLU A 95 -9.32 -4.91 -4.25
CA GLU A 95 -10.33 -5.81 -4.83
C GLU A 95 -9.90 -6.38 -6.18
N ILE A 96 -9.63 -5.49 -7.15
CA ILE A 96 -9.38 -5.90 -8.54
C ILE A 96 -8.07 -6.68 -8.63
N LEU A 97 -6.97 -6.10 -8.15
CA LEU A 97 -5.64 -6.69 -8.25
C LEU A 97 -5.59 -8.09 -7.60
N PRO A 98 -6.00 -8.31 -6.34
CA PRO A 98 -6.03 -9.65 -5.75
C PRO A 98 -6.90 -10.63 -6.54
N THR A 99 -8.02 -10.17 -7.09
CA THR A 99 -8.90 -11.02 -7.92
C THR A 99 -8.24 -11.42 -9.24
N LEU A 100 -7.55 -10.49 -9.92
CA LEU A 100 -6.77 -10.81 -11.13
C LEU A 100 -5.70 -11.85 -10.83
N GLN A 101 -5.00 -11.67 -9.71
CA GLN A 101 -3.98 -12.60 -9.26
C GLN A 101 -4.56 -14.00 -8.94
N ALA A 102 -5.77 -14.05 -8.39
CA ALA A 102 -6.46 -15.31 -8.12
C ALA A 102 -6.92 -16.02 -9.40
N ILE A 103 -7.43 -15.29 -10.41
CA ILE A 103 -7.86 -15.84 -11.71
C ILE A 103 -6.67 -16.36 -12.53
N LEU A 104 -5.57 -15.62 -12.49
CA LEU A 104 -4.36 -15.86 -13.27
C LEU A 104 -3.24 -16.45 -12.41
N TYR A 105 -3.57 -17.08 -11.28
CA TYR A 105 -2.58 -17.70 -10.39
C TYR A 105 -1.59 -18.62 -11.13
N PRO A 106 -2.02 -19.43 -12.13
CA PRO A 106 -1.08 -20.25 -12.92
C PRO A 106 -0.02 -19.45 -13.70
N LEU A 107 -0.21 -18.15 -13.97
CA LEU A 107 0.74 -17.28 -14.67
C LEU A 107 1.88 -16.72 -13.78
N GLN A 108 1.96 -17.15 -12.53
CA GLN A 108 2.75 -16.56 -11.44
C GLN A 108 2.17 -15.25 -10.93
N GLU A 109 1.86 -15.24 -9.63
CA GLU A 109 1.22 -14.12 -8.94
C GLU A 109 1.99 -12.80 -9.11
N LEU A 110 3.33 -12.85 -9.00
CA LEU A 110 4.20 -11.67 -9.11
C LEU A 110 4.13 -11.04 -10.50
N THR A 111 4.10 -11.85 -11.55
CA THR A 111 4.03 -11.37 -12.93
C THR A 111 2.71 -10.64 -13.18
N VAL A 112 1.58 -11.20 -12.72
CA VAL A 112 0.26 -10.56 -12.84
C VAL A 112 0.21 -9.24 -12.07
N ARG A 113 0.71 -9.23 -10.83
CA ARG A 113 0.82 -8.02 -10.01
C ARG A 113 1.64 -6.95 -10.70
N GLN A 114 2.82 -7.33 -11.19
CA GLN A 114 3.74 -6.41 -11.84
C GLN A 114 3.13 -5.76 -13.07
N MET A 115 2.52 -6.58 -13.95
CA MET A 115 1.86 -6.08 -15.16
C MET A 115 0.71 -5.14 -14.81
N ALA A 116 -0.14 -5.50 -13.84
CA ALA A 116 -1.29 -4.69 -13.45
C ALA A 116 -0.89 -3.34 -12.84
N LEU A 117 0.11 -3.31 -11.94
CA LEU A 117 0.62 -2.09 -11.34
C LEU A 117 1.27 -1.16 -12.38
N LEU A 118 2.13 -1.69 -13.26
CA LEU A 118 2.73 -0.91 -14.34
C LEU A 118 1.67 -0.38 -15.31
N GLY A 119 0.69 -1.21 -15.67
CA GLY A 119 -0.43 -0.80 -16.50
C GLY A 119 -1.22 0.34 -15.87
N PHE A 120 -1.53 0.27 -14.58
CA PHE A 120 -2.24 1.34 -13.88
C PHE A 120 -1.46 2.65 -13.94
N ARG A 121 -0.15 2.61 -13.70
CA ARG A 121 0.71 3.78 -13.84
C ARG A 121 0.65 4.36 -15.26
N ASP A 122 0.94 3.55 -16.27
CA ASP A 122 1.16 4.03 -17.64
C ASP A 122 -0.15 4.45 -18.33
N LEU A 123 -1.25 3.74 -18.05
CA LEU A 123 -2.52 3.94 -18.75
C LEU A 123 -3.51 4.81 -17.97
N VAL A 124 -3.45 4.81 -16.64
CA VAL A 124 -4.34 5.62 -15.79
C VAL A 124 -3.58 6.82 -15.26
N LEU A 125 -2.55 6.59 -14.45
CA LEU A 125 -1.89 7.66 -13.69
C LEU A 125 -1.25 8.73 -14.59
N MET A 126 -0.55 8.30 -15.65
CA MET A 126 0.13 9.21 -16.59
C MET A 126 -0.83 10.03 -17.47
N LYS A 127 -2.14 9.77 -17.41
CA LYS A 127 -3.16 10.58 -18.09
C LYS A 127 -3.54 11.84 -17.31
N PHE A 128 -3.15 11.93 -16.04
CA PHE A 128 -3.42 13.07 -15.18
C PHE A 128 -2.16 13.92 -15.01
N SER A 129 -2.31 15.25 -14.94
CA SER A 129 -1.24 16.13 -14.47
C SER A 129 -1.19 16.09 -12.94
N LEU A 130 -0.73 14.96 -12.39
CA LEU A 130 -0.65 14.76 -10.95
C LEU A 130 0.18 15.83 -10.23
N ASP A 131 1.21 16.38 -10.87
CA ASP A 131 1.97 17.50 -10.33
C ASP A 131 1.05 18.68 -9.96
N ASP A 132 0.08 19.01 -10.83
CA ASP A 132 -0.86 20.10 -10.60
C ASP A 132 -1.89 19.73 -9.53
N LEU A 133 -2.40 18.48 -9.56
CA LEU A 133 -3.36 17.99 -8.57
C LEU A 133 -2.78 17.96 -7.16
N LEU A 134 -1.53 17.54 -7.00
CA LEU A 134 -0.82 17.52 -5.71
C LEU A 134 -0.47 18.94 -5.25
N ARG A 135 -0.07 19.83 -6.17
CA ARG A 135 0.20 21.25 -5.86
C ARG A 135 -1.04 22.07 -5.53
N LYS A 136 -2.22 21.65 -5.99
CA LYS A 136 -3.51 22.29 -5.66
C LYS A 136 -4.07 21.79 -4.33
N ASN A 137 -3.80 20.53 -3.98
CA ASN A 137 -4.33 19.87 -2.76
C ASN A 137 -3.24 19.65 -1.69
N LEU A 138 -2.39 20.67 -1.48
CA LEU A 138 -1.18 20.62 -0.64
C LEU A 138 -1.44 20.24 0.83
N SER A 139 -2.63 20.48 1.34
CA SER A 139 -2.96 20.32 2.77
C SER A 139 -3.62 18.98 3.12
N LEU A 140 -4.05 18.19 2.14
CA LEU A 140 -4.88 17.00 2.37
C LEU A 140 -4.61 15.88 1.36
N ILE A 141 -3.34 15.51 1.16
CA ILE A 141 -3.00 14.34 0.34
C ILE A 141 -3.45 13.07 1.11
N PRO A 142 -4.36 12.24 0.56
CA PRO A 142 -4.80 11.02 1.23
C PRO A 142 -3.65 10.00 1.34
N ALA A 143 -3.61 9.25 2.45
CA ALA A 143 -2.59 8.23 2.67
C ALA A 143 -2.53 7.17 1.55
N SER A 144 -3.68 6.83 0.97
CA SER A 144 -3.80 5.93 -0.19
C SER A 144 -3.02 6.43 -1.40
N ILE A 145 -2.99 7.74 -1.66
CA ILE A 145 -2.20 8.31 -2.77
C ILE A 145 -0.71 8.19 -2.51
N THR A 146 -0.27 8.42 -1.26
CA THR A 146 1.13 8.19 -0.88
C THR A 146 1.50 6.72 -1.05
N GLN A 147 0.65 5.80 -0.58
CA GLN A 147 0.85 4.38 -0.72
C GLN A 147 0.89 3.94 -2.19
N MET A 148 0.00 4.49 -3.03
CA MET A 148 0.00 4.27 -4.47
C MET A 148 1.34 4.61 -5.09
N LEU A 149 1.82 5.84 -4.87
CA LEU A 149 3.07 6.31 -5.48
C LEU A 149 4.27 5.44 -5.04
N LEU A 150 4.34 5.06 -3.76
CA LEU A 150 5.38 4.18 -3.23
C LEU A 150 5.34 2.78 -3.85
N VAL A 151 4.15 2.18 -3.95
CA VAL A 151 3.99 0.84 -4.53
C VAL A 151 4.35 0.85 -6.02
N LEU A 152 3.93 1.87 -6.75
CA LEU A 152 4.23 1.98 -8.18
C LEU A 152 5.73 2.19 -8.42
N GLN A 153 6.44 2.88 -7.53
CA GLN A 153 7.88 3.12 -7.64
C GLN A 153 8.72 1.84 -7.46
N VAL A 154 8.35 0.95 -6.53
CA VAL A 154 9.12 -0.28 -6.26
C VAL A 154 9.01 -1.29 -7.41
N ASN A 155 7.99 -1.14 -8.25
CA ASN A 155 7.68 -2.08 -9.32
C ASN A 155 8.39 -1.77 -10.66
N GLU A 156 9.33 -0.83 -10.65
CA GLU A 156 10.13 -0.34 -11.77
C GLU A 156 11.17 -1.38 -12.22
N SER A 157 10.75 -2.37 -13.01
CA SER A 157 11.65 -3.39 -13.58
C SER A 157 12.24 -3.00 -14.94
N ARG A 158 11.74 -1.92 -15.55
CA ARG A 158 12.34 -1.28 -16.73
C ARG A 158 13.17 -0.10 -16.21
N GLY A 159 14.43 0.00 -16.64
CA GLY A 159 15.35 1.07 -16.21
C GLY A 159 14.86 2.50 -16.50
N PRO A 160 15.72 3.52 -16.38
CA PRO A 160 15.29 4.93 -16.33
C PRO A 160 14.47 5.34 -17.56
N SER A 161 13.15 5.45 -17.40
CA SER A 161 12.20 5.93 -18.40
C SER A 161 11.68 7.32 -18.06
N LYS A 162 11.01 8.01 -19.00
CA LYS A 162 10.43 9.33 -18.74
C LYS A 162 9.35 9.25 -17.65
N GLU A 163 8.57 8.19 -17.67
CA GLU A 163 7.50 7.87 -16.73
C GLU A 163 8.08 7.60 -15.34
N TYR A 164 9.23 6.92 -15.24
CA TYR A 164 9.97 6.73 -13.98
C TYR A 164 10.35 8.07 -13.34
N TYR A 165 10.99 8.96 -14.09
CA TYR A 165 11.41 10.27 -13.57
C TYR A 165 10.23 11.15 -13.16
N GLN A 166 9.10 11.05 -13.88
CA GLN A 166 7.87 11.72 -13.48
C GLN A 166 7.34 11.15 -12.15
N LEU A 167 7.31 9.83 -12.00
CA LEU A 167 6.89 9.19 -10.75
C LEU A 167 7.81 9.53 -9.57
N GLU A 168 9.13 9.51 -9.77
CA GLU A 168 10.12 9.85 -8.74
C GLU A 168 9.92 11.30 -8.26
N ARG A 169 9.70 12.23 -9.19
CA ARG A 169 9.36 13.63 -8.84
C ARG A 169 8.08 13.72 -8.02
N LEU A 170 7.04 12.97 -8.39
CA LEU A 170 5.76 12.97 -7.65
C LEU A 170 5.90 12.39 -6.24
N VAL A 171 6.70 11.33 -6.06
CA VAL A 171 7.01 10.77 -4.75
C VAL A 171 7.74 11.78 -3.88
N VAL A 172 8.78 12.43 -4.41
CA VAL A 172 9.54 13.48 -3.71
C VAL A 172 8.63 14.65 -3.33
N LEU A 173 7.75 15.09 -4.23
CA LEU A 173 6.75 16.11 -3.94
C LEU A 173 5.80 15.66 -2.82
N GLY A 174 5.24 14.46 -2.90
CA GLY A 174 4.36 13.93 -1.84
C GLY A 174 5.04 13.86 -0.47
N GLN A 175 6.29 13.36 -0.42
CA GLN A 175 7.06 13.23 0.82
C GLN A 175 7.46 14.58 1.41
N THR A 176 7.94 15.52 0.59
CA THR A 176 8.30 16.87 1.05
C THR A 176 7.08 17.60 1.61
N LEU A 177 5.93 17.49 0.97
CA LEU A 177 4.68 18.09 1.41
C LEU A 177 4.18 17.50 2.74
N LEU A 178 4.24 16.17 2.90
CA LEU A 178 3.92 15.50 4.16
C LEU A 178 4.86 15.94 5.30
N MET A 179 6.15 16.11 5.02
CA MET A 179 7.12 16.56 6.01
C MET A 179 6.86 18.02 6.43
N GLU A 180 6.52 18.91 5.51
CA GLU A 180 6.17 20.30 5.82
C GLU A 180 4.88 20.37 6.65
N LEU A 181 3.81 19.65 6.29
CA LEU A 181 2.59 19.56 7.10
C LEU A 181 2.84 18.99 8.51
N GLY A 182 3.75 18.02 8.63
CA GLY A 182 4.21 17.48 9.92
C GLY A 182 4.88 18.54 10.79
N LYS A 183 5.70 19.42 10.21
CA LYS A 183 6.30 20.56 10.94
C LYS A 183 5.24 21.56 11.40
N TYR A 184 4.24 21.88 10.56
CA TYR A 184 3.14 22.79 10.93
C TYR A 184 2.27 22.23 12.06
N THR A 185 2.02 20.91 12.09
CA THR A 185 1.26 20.27 13.18
C THR A 185 2.04 20.23 14.48
N ILE A 186 3.36 19.96 14.43
CA ILE A 186 4.24 20.00 15.62
C ILE A 186 4.39 21.44 16.16
N LEU A 187 4.54 22.44 15.27
CA LEU A 187 4.56 23.86 15.68
C LEU A 187 3.22 24.32 16.27
N ARG A 188 2.09 23.79 15.79
CA ARG A 188 0.76 24.07 16.35
C ARG A 188 0.56 23.45 17.73
N GLN A 189 1.04 22.22 17.96
CA GLN A 189 1.04 21.61 19.29
C GLN A 189 1.95 22.36 20.27
N ASN A 190 3.13 22.80 19.85
CA ASN A 190 4.04 23.56 20.72
C ASN A 190 3.56 24.98 21.02
N ARG A 191 2.72 25.58 20.16
CA ARG A 191 2.13 26.91 20.42
C ARG A 191 0.95 26.86 21.41
N GLN A 192 0.33 25.69 21.61
CA GLN A 192 -0.79 25.50 22.53
C GLN A 192 -0.36 25.15 23.97
N VAL A 193 0.94 24.85 24.19
CA VAL A 193 1.50 24.54 25.52
C VAL A 193 2.12 25.78 26.20
N VAL A 194 2.25 26.91 25.49
CA VAL A 194 2.92 28.11 26.01
C VAL A 194 1.94 29.16 26.59
N ASP A 195 0.63 29.03 26.39
CA ASP A 195 -0.37 30.04 26.78
C ASP A 195 -1.11 29.79 28.12
N ASP A 196 -0.80 28.71 28.86
CA ASP A 196 -1.47 28.39 30.14
C ASP A 196 -0.63 28.74 31.40
N HIS A 197 0.38 29.60 31.28
CA HIS A 197 1.23 29.96 32.42
C HIS A 197 1.55 31.46 32.53
N TYR A 198 0.56 32.33 32.41
CA TYR A 198 0.66 33.68 32.98
C TYR A 198 -0.67 34.14 33.58
N ILE A 199 -0.54 34.69 34.80
CA ILE A 199 -1.51 35.38 35.67
C ILE A 199 -2.20 34.50 36.73
N SER A 200 -1.55 34.39 37.89
CA SER A 200 -2.14 34.86 39.14
C SER A 200 -1.03 35.27 40.12
N GLU A 201 -0.95 36.57 40.40
CA GLU A 201 0.00 37.21 41.31
C GLU A 201 -0.18 36.79 42.78
N GLY A 202 0.94 36.81 43.52
CA GLY A 202 1.00 37.50 44.81
C GLY A 202 0.74 36.71 46.10
N SER A 203 1.79 36.17 46.72
CA SER A 203 1.91 36.22 48.19
C SER A 203 3.38 36.15 48.63
N LEU A 204 3.69 36.96 49.63
CA LEU A 204 4.98 37.48 50.04
C LEU A 204 5.71 36.59 51.07
N LEU A 205 7.03 36.46 50.88
CA LEU A 205 8.12 36.38 51.88
C LEU A 205 8.13 35.28 52.96
N SER A 206 9.24 34.51 53.02
CA SER A 206 10.26 34.66 54.10
C SER A 206 11.54 33.82 53.84
N PRO A 207 12.74 34.26 54.30
CA PRO A 207 14.05 33.70 53.95
C PRO A 207 14.80 32.96 55.10
N VAL A 208 15.74 32.08 54.72
CA VAL A 208 16.98 31.59 55.39
C VAL A 208 16.89 30.97 56.81
N VAL A 209 17.36 29.71 56.96
CA VAL A 209 18.27 29.26 58.05
C VAL A 209 19.20 28.17 57.51
N GLU A 210 20.51 28.45 57.50
CA GLU A 210 21.60 27.45 57.48
C GLU A 210 21.77 26.87 58.89
N GLN A 211 21.97 25.55 59.03
CA GLN A 211 22.68 25.02 60.18
C GLN A 211 23.46 23.75 59.84
N GLU A 212 24.75 23.84 60.16
CA GLU A 212 25.85 22.91 59.91
C GLU A 212 25.72 21.57 60.68
N GLY A 213 26.41 20.53 60.18
CA GLY A 213 26.63 19.27 60.88
C GLY A 213 27.52 18.35 60.04
N GLU A 214 28.84 18.45 60.24
CA GLU A 214 29.87 17.71 59.52
C GLU A 214 29.92 16.20 59.84
N MET A 215 30.50 15.47 58.87
CA MET A 215 31.48 14.37 59.03
C MET A 215 31.02 12.95 59.47
N TYR A 216 31.15 11.94 58.61
CA TYR A 216 32.36 11.10 58.45
C TYR A 216 32.15 9.97 57.41
N LEU A 217 33.25 9.59 56.75
CA LEU A 217 33.44 8.64 55.65
C LEU A 217 33.18 7.15 55.96
N GLU A 218 32.66 6.40 54.97
CA GLU A 218 33.24 5.15 54.40
C GLU A 218 32.38 4.74 53.17
N ARG A 219 32.81 4.87 51.90
CA ARG A 219 33.74 4.02 51.10
C ARG A 219 33.50 2.52 51.40
N VAL A 220 33.13 1.63 50.48
CA VAL A 220 33.68 1.22 49.17
C VAL A 220 32.55 0.38 48.52
N GLY A 221 32.07 0.60 47.30
CA GLY A 221 32.78 0.35 46.05
C GLY A 221 32.59 -1.10 45.58
N ASN A 222 32.07 -1.23 44.35
CA ASN A 222 32.39 -2.27 43.35
C ASN A 222 31.28 -3.28 42.99
N LEU A 223 30.72 -3.03 41.79
CA LEU A 223 30.71 -3.95 40.63
C LEU A 223 30.08 -5.34 40.81
N LEU A 224 29.05 -5.65 40.02
CA LEU A 224 29.22 -6.49 38.83
C LEU A 224 27.97 -6.57 37.94
N ARG A 225 28.27 -6.73 36.65
CA ARG A 225 27.42 -6.76 35.47
C ARG A 225 26.75 -8.13 35.25
N HIS A 226 25.59 -8.09 34.57
CA HIS A 226 24.98 -9.02 33.61
C HIS A 226 25.05 -10.57 33.81
N SER A 227 23.90 -11.26 33.74
CA SER A 227 23.47 -12.09 32.57
C SER A 227 22.64 -13.34 32.93
N MET A 228 21.47 -13.45 32.26
CA MET A 228 20.76 -14.61 31.70
C MET A 228 20.33 -15.87 32.49
N THR A 229 19.11 -16.31 32.11
CA THR A 229 18.51 -17.67 32.11
C THR A 229 18.26 -18.39 33.43
N ASN A 230 17.00 -18.78 33.69
CA ASN A 230 16.50 -20.17 33.53
C ASN A 230 15.05 -20.29 34.07
N CYS A 231 14.06 -20.56 33.20
CA CYS A 231 12.75 -21.04 33.64
C CYS A 231 12.87 -22.51 34.07
N LYS A 232 12.64 -22.80 35.36
CA LYS A 232 12.60 -24.17 35.88
C LYS A 232 11.16 -24.69 35.90
N PHE A 233 11.00 -25.86 35.26
CA PHE A 233 9.86 -26.76 35.28
C PHE A 233 9.55 -27.29 36.70
N ALA A 234 8.27 -27.55 36.99
CA ALA A 234 7.79 -28.28 38.17
C ALA A 234 7.25 -29.69 37.77
N PRO A 235 7.26 -30.70 38.69
CA PRO A 235 7.32 -32.11 38.32
C PRO A 235 5.97 -32.89 38.37
N PHE A 236 6.00 -34.03 37.66
CA PHE A 236 5.01 -35.12 37.56
C PHE A 236 4.73 -35.86 38.89
N SER A 237 3.52 -36.43 39.02
CA SER A 237 3.25 -37.64 39.80
C SER A 237 2.00 -38.39 39.28
N LEU A 238 2.16 -39.67 38.92
CA LEU A 238 1.13 -40.70 38.67
C LEU A 238 1.19 -41.73 39.80
N PRO A 239 0.06 -42.39 40.14
CA PRO A 239 0.02 -43.86 40.10
C PRO A 239 -1.37 -44.35 39.59
N GLY A 240 -1.63 -45.60 39.20
CA GLY A 240 -0.92 -46.86 39.25
C GLY A 240 -1.81 -47.94 38.60
N VAL A 241 -1.18 -49.05 38.23
CA VAL A 241 -1.74 -50.21 37.53
C VAL A 241 -2.49 -51.13 38.50
N MET A 242 -3.68 -51.57 38.09
CA MET A 242 -4.18 -52.95 38.22
C MET A 242 -5.05 -53.26 37.00
#